data_AF-A0A368TYM8-F1
#
_entry.id   AF-A0A368TYM8-F1
#
_cell.length_a   1.000
_cell.length_b   1.000
_cell.length_c   1.000
_cell.angle_alpha   90.00
_cell.angle_beta   90.00
_cell.angle_gamma   90.00
#
_symmetry.space_group_name_H-M   'P 1'
#
loop_
_entity.id
_entity.type
_entity.pdbx_description
1 polymer ?
#
loop_
_entity_poly.entity_id
_entity_poly.type
_entity_poly.pdbx_seq_one_letter_code
_entity_poly.pdbx_strand_id
1 'polypeptide(L)'
;MGRVPGGAMARSLGIGALGGLLFQLTGLPLAWMLGPLVANLLVSARGVDVRIPEGLREAFLGVLGLVLGSQVTPQLAERVLDWPLSAALLLFGVAVSTTAAAAWYRRCGFDPVSAWYASAPGAMTAMILMGEKCGGDPQRIAIAQSLRIILVVLWLPPLFWLWEGGAATQVEETAVVSAHLWMLLMLPLLIVLGNRLRLPSASLLAPLLFAAVLSGFDIASLQLPGWGLNVMLWVLGSAIGSRFRGLSRARLGRYLLEAGVATLLALGVLALFAEAIHRLIGVPRDVALLALAPGGIGEMAILAVALDIDPVFVAFHHLLRMVALMVFAPFWARYLISRGVPGSR
;
A
#
# COMPACT_ATOMS: atom_id res chain seq x y z
N MET A 1 16.89 -1.86 -15.53
CA MET A 1 16.45 -2.82 -14.49
C MET A 1 17.37 -4.04 -14.54
N GLY A 2 18.23 -4.23 -13.54
CA GLY A 2 19.15 -5.38 -13.51
C GLY A 2 18.39 -6.69 -13.29
N ARG A 3 18.74 -7.75 -14.04
CA ARG A 3 18.19 -9.10 -13.82
C ARG A 3 18.52 -9.54 -12.39
N VAL A 4 17.50 -9.79 -11.59
CA VAL A 4 17.67 -10.43 -10.27
C VAL A 4 18.16 -11.86 -10.53
N PRO A 5 19.20 -12.35 -9.84
CA PRO A 5 19.63 -13.73 -9.99
C PRO A 5 18.47 -14.67 -9.65
N GLY A 6 18.18 -15.67 -10.51
CA GLY A 6 17.06 -16.60 -10.29
C GLY A 6 17.07 -17.26 -8.91
N GLY A 7 18.26 -17.49 -8.34
CA GLY A 7 18.42 -18.02 -6.98
C GLY A 7 17.96 -17.08 -5.85
N ALA A 8 17.93 -15.76 -6.03
CA ALA A 8 17.38 -14.83 -5.03
C ALA A 8 15.85 -14.89 -5.01
N MET A 9 15.23 -14.94 -6.19
CA MET A 9 13.77 -15.06 -6.33
C MET A 9 13.26 -16.39 -5.77
N ALA A 10 13.87 -17.52 -6.16
CA ALA A 10 13.47 -18.84 -5.69
C ALA A 10 13.58 -18.96 -4.16
N ARG A 11 14.67 -18.41 -3.57
CA ARG A 11 14.80 -18.34 -2.11
C ARG A 11 13.72 -17.50 -1.47
N SER A 12 13.44 -16.32 -2.01
CA SER A 12 12.40 -15.41 -1.48
C SER A 12 11.03 -16.07 -1.46
N LEU A 13 10.65 -16.71 -2.57
CA LEU A 13 9.39 -17.43 -2.69
C LEU A 13 9.37 -18.64 -1.75
N GLY A 14 10.42 -19.47 -1.71
CA GLY A 14 10.48 -20.63 -0.80
C GLY A 14 10.38 -20.26 0.68
N ILE A 15 11.13 -19.24 1.12
CA ILE A 15 11.03 -18.67 2.48
C ILE A 15 9.64 -18.11 2.71
N GLY A 16 9.10 -17.42 1.70
CA GLY A 16 7.75 -16.89 1.72
C GLY A 16 6.71 -17.97 1.98
N ALA A 17 6.78 -19.09 1.25
CA ALA A 17 5.82 -20.18 1.35
C ALA A 17 5.83 -20.80 2.75
N LEU A 18 7.01 -21.02 3.32
CA LEU A 18 7.15 -21.48 4.71
C LEU A 18 6.52 -20.48 5.70
N GLY A 19 6.76 -19.18 5.50
CA GLY A 19 6.11 -18.14 6.30
C GLY A 19 4.59 -18.16 6.20
N GLY A 20 4.06 -18.28 4.97
CA GLY A 20 2.62 -18.39 4.70
C GLY A 20 1.98 -19.59 5.37
N LEU A 21 2.59 -20.77 5.26
CA LEU A 21 2.12 -21.99 5.94
C LEU A 21 2.09 -21.83 7.46
N LEU A 22 3.14 -21.26 8.06
CA LEU A 22 3.18 -21.04 9.50
C LEU A 22 2.11 -20.05 9.98
N PHE A 23 1.87 -18.97 9.23
CA PHE A 23 0.82 -18.00 9.55
C PHE A 23 -0.58 -18.55 9.26
N GLN A 24 -0.73 -19.49 8.33
CA GLN A 24 -2.03 -20.13 8.09
C GLN A 24 -2.49 -20.92 9.33
N LEU A 25 -1.55 -21.48 10.10
CA LEU A 25 -1.85 -22.19 11.35
C LEU A 25 -2.35 -21.26 12.47
N THR A 26 -2.10 -19.95 12.39
CA THR A 26 -2.54 -19.00 13.42
C THR A 26 -3.98 -18.53 13.23
N GLY A 27 -4.60 -18.83 12.07
CA GLY A 27 -5.94 -18.35 11.72
C GLY A 27 -6.02 -16.83 11.44
N LEU A 28 -4.87 -16.14 11.37
CA LEU A 28 -4.86 -14.70 11.07
C LEU A 28 -5.36 -14.44 9.64
N PRO A 29 -6.12 -13.35 9.42
CA PRO A 29 -6.44 -12.92 8.06
C PRO A 29 -5.15 -12.62 7.31
N LEU A 30 -5.18 -12.78 5.99
CA LEU A 30 -4.02 -12.50 5.13
C LEU A 30 -2.74 -13.26 5.54
N ALA A 31 -2.86 -14.46 6.09
CA ALA A 31 -1.72 -15.31 6.45
C ALA A 31 -0.68 -15.42 5.32
N TRP A 32 -1.17 -15.61 4.08
CA TRP A 32 -0.36 -15.68 2.87
C TRP A 32 0.24 -14.34 2.41
N MET A 33 -0.04 -13.22 3.09
CA MET A 33 0.69 -11.95 2.91
C MET A 33 1.63 -11.67 4.08
N LEU A 34 1.11 -11.82 5.31
CA LEU A 34 1.84 -11.52 6.54
C LEU A 34 3.01 -12.47 6.76
N GLY A 35 2.78 -13.77 6.62
CA GLY A 35 3.82 -14.79 6.79
C GLY A 35 4.99 -14.60 5.84
N PRO A 36 4.77 -14.50 4.52
CA PRO A 36 5.85 -14.28 3.55
C PRO A 36 6.58 -12.96 3.74
N LEU A 37 5.88 -11.90 4.15
CA LEU A 37 6.47 -10.61 4.48
C LEU A 37 7.41 -10.73 5.67
N VAL A 38 6.94 -11.29 6.79
CA VAL A 38 7.76 -11.45 8.01
C VAL A 38 8.95 -12.36 7.75
N ALA A 39 8.74 -13.50 7.09
CA ALA A 39 9.81 -14.45 6.79
C ALA A 39 10.91 -13.81 5.91
N ASN A 40 10.53 -13.13 4.83
CA ASN A 40 11.49 -12.44 3.97
C ASN A 40 12.14 -11.23 4.64
N LEU A 41 11.43 -10.50 5.50
CA LEU A 41 12.00 -9.40 6.28
C LEU A 41 13.09 -9.89 7.22
N LEU A 42 12.81 -10.97 7.97
CA LEU A 42 13.79 -11.55 8.90
C LEU A 42 15.04 -12.07 8.17
N VAL A 43 14.87 -12.63 6.98
CA VAL A 43 16.01 -13.13 6.18
C VAL A 43 16.77 -11.99 5.50
N SER A 44 16.08 -11.01 4.92
CA SER A 44 16.70 -9.86 4.27
C SER A 44 17.47 -8.98 5.26
N ALA A 45 16.94 -8.82 6.49
CA ALA A 45 17.61 -8.11 7.58
C ALA A 45 18.93 -8.79 8.03
N ARG A 46 19.13 -10.08 7.73
CA ARG A 46 20.40 -10.80 7.93
C ARG A 46 21.39 -10.61 6.76
N GLY A 47 21.06 -9.81 5.76
CA GLY A 47 21.90 -9.52 4.60
C GLY A 47 21.75 -10.51 3.44
N VAL A 48 20.91 -11.54 3.59
CA VAL A 48 20.66 -12.54 2.55
C VAL A 48 19.89 -11.93 1.40
N ASP A 49 20.30 -12.25 0.16
CA ASP A 49 19.64 -11.77 -1.04
C ASP A 49 18.36 -12.55 -1.34
N VAL A 50 17.22 -12.00 -0.94
CA VAL A 50 15.86 -12.54 -1.18
C VAL A 50 15.02 -11.61 -2.04
N ARG A 51 15.64 -10.91 -2.99
CA ARG A 51 14.94 -9.96 -3.87
C ARG A 51 13.92 -10.66 -4.78
N ILE A 52 12.75 -10.06 -4.91
CA ILE A 52 11.77 -10.36 -5.95
C ILE A 52 11.98 -9.38 -7.12
N PRO A 53 11.99 -9.85 -8.38
CA PRO A 53 12.03 -8.95 -9.54
C PRO A 53 10.85 -7.98 -9.54
N GLU A 54 11.11 -6.69 -9.74
CA GLU A 54 10.04 -5.67 -9.77
C GLU A 54 8.98 -5.98 -10.84
N GLY A 55 9.35 -6.53 -12.00
CA GLY A 55 8.37 -6.94 -13.02
C GLY A 55 7.41 -8.04 -12.55
N LEU A 56 7.85 -8.94 -11.66
CA LEU A 56 6.97 -9.95 -11.06
C LEU A 56 6.00 -9.29 -10.08
N ARG A 57 6.50 -8.39 -9.22
CA ARG A 57 5.67 -7.59 -8.31
C ARG A 57 4.63 -6.77 -9.09
N GLU A 58 5.04 -6.09 -10.16
CA GLU A 58 4.16 -5.30 -11.02
C GLU A 58 3.09 -6.15 -11.71
N ALA A 59 3.44 -7.35 -12.18
CA ALA A 59 2.45 -8.27 -12.76
C ALA A 59 1.37 -8.66 -11.75
N PHE A 60 1.74 -9.03 -10.52
CA PHE A 60 0.77 -9.38 -9.47
C PHE A 60 0.00 -8.17 -8.93
N LEU A 61 0.59 -6.97 -8.92
CA LEU A 61 -0.17 -5.74 -8.69
C LEU A 61 -1.19 -5.48 -9.82
N GLY A 62 -0.89 -5.87 -11.05
CA GLY A 62 -1.85 -5.81 -12.14
C GLY A 62 -2.97 -6.82 -12.03
N VAL A 63 -2.66 -8.05 -11.61
CA VAL A 63 -3.69 -9.06 -11.27
C VAL A 63 -4.62 -8.50 -10.20
N LEU A 64 -4.07 -7.92 -9.13
CA LEU A 64 -4.84 -7.24 -8.10
C LEU A 64 -5.71 -6.13 -8.70
N GLY A 65 -5.17 -5.31 -9.61
CA GLY A 65 -5.93 -4.28 -10.31
C GLY A 65 -7.15 -4.85 -11.03
N LEU A 66 -6.98 -5.93 -11.79
CA LEU A 66 -8.10 -6.59 -12.48
C LEU A 66 -9.17 -7.10 -11.50
N VAL A 67 -8.76 -7.74 -10.39
CA VAL A 67 -9.68 -8.22 -9.34
C VAL A 67 -10.47 -7.05 -8.75
N LEU A 68 -9.79 -5.96 -8.38
CA LEU A 68 -10.43 -4.78 -7.80
C LEU A 68 -11.40 -4.09 -8.76
N GLY A 69 -10.98 -3.90 -10.02
CA GLY A 69 -11.84 -3.29 -11.04
C GLY A 69 -13.07 -4.15 -11.32
N SER A 70 -12.96 -5.47 -11.19
CA SER A 70 -14.07 -6.41 -11.37
C SER A 70 -15.12 -6.37 -10.26
N GLN A 71 -14.87 -5.61 -9.18
CA GLN A 71 -15.84 -5.34 -8.10
C GLN A 71 -16.62 -4.05 -8.35
N VAL A 72 -16.31 -3.29 -9.41
CA VAL A 72 -17.05 -2.07 -9.76
C VAL A 72 -18.40 -2.45 -10.36
N THR A 73 -19.46 -1.97 -9.73
CA THR A 73 -20.84 -2.10 -10.21
C THR A 73 -21.41 -0.74 -10.66
N PRO A 74 -22.42 -0.71 -11.54
CA PRO A 74 -23.07 0.53 -11.95
C PRO A 74 -23.56 1.39 -10.77
N GLN A 75 -24.15 0.76 -9.75
CA GLN A 75 -24.68 1.43 -8.57
C GLN A 75 -23.58 2.06 -7.71
N LEU A 76 -22.37 1.50 -7.75
CA LEU A 76 -21.22 2.00 -7.02
C LEU A 76 -20.59 3.22 -7.72
N ALA A 77 -20.67 3.26 -9.06
CA ALA A 77 -20.19 4.40 -9.85
C ALA A 77 -20.98 5.69 -9.57
N GLU A 78 -22.29 5.58 -9.33
CA GLU A 78 -23.13 6.72 -8.96
C GLU A 78 -22.77 7.32 -7.59
N ARG A 79 -22.33 6.48 -6.63
CA ARG A 79 -21.95 6.93 -5.28
C ARG A 79 -20.67 7.75 -5.22
N VAL A 80 -19.83 7.71 -6.24
CA VAL A 80 -18.56 8.47 -6.27
C VAL A 80 -18.81 9.98 -6.18
N LEU A 81 -19.95 10.44 -6.69
CA LEU A 81 -20.34 11.86 -6.67
C LEU A 81 -20.71 12.37 -5.27
N ASP A 82 -20.98 11.46 -4.32
CA ASP A 82 -21.34 11.80 -2.93
C ASP A 82 -20.10 11.92 -2.01
N TRP A 83 -18.91 11.59 -2.51
CA TRP A 83 -17.66 11.58 -1.75
C TRP A 83 -16.82 12.89 -1.71
N PRO A 84 -17.26 14.08 -2.18
CA PRO A 84 -16.46 15.30 -2.02
C PRO A 84 -16.11 15.64 -0.56
N LEU A 85 -17.04 15.38 0.38
CA LEU A 85 -16.79 15.64 1.79
C LEU A 85 -15.77 14.67 2.38
N SER A 86 -15.86 13.36 2.06
CA SER A 86 -14.87 12.37 2.53
C SER A 86 -13.50 12.63 1.91
N ALA A 87 -13.46 13.04 0.63
CA ALA A 87 -12.27 13.50 -0.06
C ALA A 87 -11.62 14.69 0.66
N ALA A 88 -12.38 15.72 1.04
CA ALA A 88 -11.88 16.87 1.77
C ALA A 88 -11.34 16.48 3.16
N LEU A 89 -12.08 15.66 3.91
CA LEU A 89 -11.67 15.16 5.22
C LEU A 89 -10.41 14.29 5.13
N LEU A 90 -10.28 13.46 4.10
CA LEU A 90 -9.07 12.70 3.81
C LEU A 90 -7.88 13.64 3.58
N LEU A 91 -8.00 14.62 2.67
CA LEU A 91 -6.88 15.51 2.35
C LEU A 91 -6.44 16.32 3.58
N PHE A 92 -7.40 16.79 4.37
CA PHE A 92 -7.10 17.51 5.60
C PHE A 92 -6.47 16.58 6.65
N GLY A 93 -7.02 15.39 6.86
CA GLY A 93 -6.45 14.39 7.77
C GLY A 93 -5.05 13.94 7.37
N VAL A 94 -4.78 13.84 6.07
CA VAL A 94 -3.43 13.57 5.53
C VAL A 94 -2.48 14.72 5.84
N ALA A 95 -2.90 15.98 5.70
CA ALA A 95 -2.07 17.13 6.03
C ALA A 95 -1.74 17.18 7.54
N VAL A 96 -2.73 16.93 8.41
CA VAL A 96 -2.55 16.92 9.87
C VAL A 96 -1.66 15.74 10.30
N SER A 97 -1.93 14.54 9.81
CA SER A 97 -1.13 13.34 10.13
C SER A 97 0.31 13.45 9.62
N THR A 98 0.51 13.99 8.41
CA THR A 98 1.86 14.26 7.86
C THR A 98 2.61 15.25 8.74
N THR A 99 1.94 16.31 9.21
CA THR A 99 2.55 17.32 10.09
C THR A 99 2.92 16.71 11.46
N ALA A 100 2.04 15.91 12.05
CA ALA A 100 2.29 15.23 13.33
C ALA A 100 3.47 14.25 13.24
N ALA A 101 3.47 13.39 12.21
CA ALA A 101 4.55 12.44 11.97
C ALA A 101 5.88 13.16 11.62
N ALA A 102 5.82 14.26 10.86
CA ALA A 102 7.02 15.04 10.54
C ALA A 102 7.60 15.68 11.79
N ALA A 103 6.76 16.26 12.67
CA ALA A 103 7.19 16.80 13.95
C ALA A 103 7.82 15.73 14.85
N TRP A 104 7.34 14.48 14.79
CA TRP A 104 7.97 13.36 15.46
C TRP A 104 9.34 13.01 14.85
N TYR A 105 9.46 12.83 13.54
CA TYR A 105 10.75 12.55 12.89
C TYR A 105 11.77 13.66 13.10
N ARG A 106 11.34 14.93 13.21
CA ARG A 106 12.20 16.05 13.62
C ARG A 106 12.81 15.83 14.99
N ARG A 107 12.04 15.31 15.95
CA ARG A 107 12.55 14.94 17.29
C ARG A 107 13.51 13.74 17.23
N CYS A 108 13.33 12.85 16.26
CA CYS A 108 14.25 11.75 15.98
C CYS A 108 15.52 12.18 15.21
N GLY A 109 15.71 13.49 14.96
CA GLY A 109 16.92 14.02 14.31
C GLY A 109 16.92 13.94 12.79
N PHE A 110 15.75 13.85 12.13
CA PHE A 110 15.62 14.07 10.70
C PHE A 110 15.69 15.57 10.40
N ASP A 111 16.30 15.94 9.27
CA ASP A 111 16.20 17.29 8.74
C ASP A 111 14.74 17.60 8.30
N PRO A 112 14.37 18.88 8.13
CA PRO A 112 13.01 19.27 7.77
C PRO A 112 12.46 18.61 6.51
N VAL A 113 13.30 18.44 5.48
CA VAL A 113 12.92 17.89 4.19
C VAL A 113 12.68 16.39 4.34
N SER A 114 13.63 15.66 4.94
CA SER A 114 13.49 14.23 5.18
C SER A 114 12.31 13.91 6.08
N ALA A 115 12.08 14.69 7.15
CA ALA A 115 10.96 14.47 8.06
C ALA A 115 9.61 14.60 7.34
N TRP A 116 9.47 15.60 6.46
CA TRP A 116 8.24 15.81 5.69
C TRP A 116 8.00 14.68 4.68
N TYR A 117 8.99 14.39 3.83
CA TYR A 117 8.86 13.36 2.79
C TYR A 117 8.84 11.93 3.36
N ALA A 118 9.40 11.68 4.54
CA ALA A 118 9.23 10.42 5.27
C ALA A 118 7.80 10.24 5.82
N SER A 119 7.11 11.34 6.11
CA SER A 119 5.77 11.33 6.74
C SER A 119 4.63 11.29 5.74
N ALA A 120 4.81 11.94 4.58
CA ALA A 120 3.75 12.07 3.58
C ALA A 120 3.37 10.68 3.00
N PRO A 121 2.10 10.23 3.10
CA PRO A 121 1.66 8.91 2.64
C PRO A 121 1.44 8.88 1.11
N GLY A 122 2.50 9.16 0.36
CA GLY A 122 2.53 9.19 -1.10
C GLY A 122 3.24 7.98 -1.71
N ALA A 123 3.44 8.04 -3.03
CA ALA A 123 4.21 7.04 -3.75
C ALA A 123 5.69 7.09 -3.32
N MET A 124 6.18 5.99 -2.73
CA MET A 124 7.51 5.92 -2.11
C MET A 124 8.61 6.48 -3.01
N THR A 125 8.71 6.02 -4.27
CA THR A 125 9.72 6.48 -5.23
C THR A 125 9.64 7.98 -5.48
N ALA A 126 8.44 8.55 -5.57
CA ALA A 126 8.25 9.98 -5.78
C ALA A 126 8.68 10.79 -4.55
N MET A 127 8.37 10.31 -3.34
CA MET A 127 8.75 10.99 -2.09
C MET A 127 10.27 10.98 -1.88
N ILE A 128 10.94 9.86 -2.18
CA ILE A 128 12.40 9.77 -2.11
C ILE A 128 13.05 10.75 -3.09
N LEU A 129 12.63 10.71 -4.36
CA LEU A 129 13.21 11.55 -5.42
C LEU A 129 12.95 13.04 -5.17
N MET A 130 11.76 13.40 -4.67
CA MET A 130 11.46 14.79 -4.36
C MET A 130 12.22 15.27 -3.12
N GLY A 131 12.33 14.43 -2.09
CA GLY A 131 13.12 14.75 -0.90
C GLY A 131 14.59 14.96 -1.23
N GLU A 132 15.19 14.09 -2.04
CA GLU A 132 16.57 14.23 -2.52
C GLU A 132 16.78 15.54 -3.30
N LYS A 133 15.87 15.85 -4.23
CA LYS A 133 15.89 17.13 -4.98
C LYS A 133 15.79 18.37 -4.10
N CYS A 134 15.18 18.24 -2.92
CA CYS A 134 15.05 19.32 -1.94
C CYS A 134 16.19 19.31 -0.90
N GLY A 135 17.20 18.44 -1.04
CA GLY A 135 18.35 18.36 -0.14
C GLY A 135 18.18 17.46 1.09
N GLY A 136 17.12 16.64 1.13
CA GLY A 136 16.91 15.64 2.18
C GLY A 136 17.75 14.38 1.99
N ASP A 137 17.81 13.54 3.02
CA ASP A 137 18.46 12.23 3.05
C ASP A 137 17.54 11.16 2.41
N PRO A 138 17.81 10.73 1.16
CA PRO A 138 16.97 9.77 0.46
C PRO A 138 16.94 8.40 1.16
N GLN A 139 18.00 8.03 1.87
CA GLN A 139 18.07 6.75 2.56
C GLN A 139 17.13 6.73 3.77
N ARG A 140 17.11 7.80 4.57
CA ARG A 140 16.18 7.94 5.70
C ARG A 140 14.72 7.96 5.24
N ILE A 141 14.42 8.70 4.17
CA ILE A 141 13.07 8.74 3.58
C ILE A 141 12.65 7.34 3.12
N ALA A 142 13.53 6.63 2.41
CA ALA A 142 13.25 5.30 1.90
C ALA A 142 12.97 4.29 3.03
N ILE A 143 13.78 4.31 4.09
CA ILE A 143 13.60 3.43 5.26
C ILE A 143 12.27 3.72 5.95
N ALA A 144 11.98 4.99 6.25
CA ALA A 144 10.75 5.39 6.94
C ALA A 144 9.48 5.02 6.13
N GLN A 145 9.47 5.31 4.82
CA GLN A 145 8.36 4.95 3.93
C GLN A 145 8.15 3.43 3.84
N SER A 146 9.25 2.67 3.73
CA SER A 146 9.18 1.21 3.64
C SER A 146 8.67 0.59 4.96
N LEU A 147 9.18 1.07 6.10
CA LEU A 147 8.76 0.61 7.42
C LEU A 147 7.30 0.95 7.68
N ARG A 148 6.84 2.16 7.35
CA ARG A 148 5.42 2.54 7.46
C ARG A 148 4.52 1.51 6.77
N ILE A 149 4.80 1.17 5.51
CA ILE A 149 3.98 0.22 4.74
C ILE A 149 3.94 -1.15 5.45
N ILE A 150 5.09 -1.63 5.92
CA ILE A 150 5.17 -2.90 6.64
C ILE A 150 4.40 -2.86 7.95
N LEU A 151 4.58 -1.81 8.75
CA LEU A 151 3.94 -1.68 10.05
C LEU A 151 2.42 -1.64 9.89
N VAL A 152 1.92 -0.86 8.92
CA VAL A 152 0.49 -0.82 8.61
C VAL A 152 -0.02 -2.20 8.18
N VAL A 153 0.69 -2.88 7.28
CA VAL A 153 0.33 -4.24 6.84
C VAL A 153 0.37 -5.24 8.00
N LEU A 154 1.32 -5.14 8.93
CA LEU A 154 1.44 -6.05 10.07
C LEU A 154 0.43 -5.76 11.18
N TRP A 155 0.00 -4.51 11.33
CA TRP A 155 -0.84 -4.09 12.45
C TRP A 155 -2.33 -4.06 12.11
N LEU A 156 -2.72 -3.54 10.94
CA LEU A 156 -4.13 -3.34 10.63
C LEU A 156 -4.93 -4.66 10.52
N PRO A 157 -4.53 -5.67 9.73
CA PRO A 157 -5.35 -6.88 9.60
C PRO A 157 -5.60 -7.58 10.94
N PRO A 158 -4.59 -7.82 11.81
CA PRO A 158 -4.85 -8.38 13.13
C PRO A 158 -5.73 -7.48 14.01
N LEU A 159 -5.60 -6.15 13.90
CA LEU A 159 -6.43 -5.22 14.66
C LEU A 159 -7.91 -5.30 14.25
N PHE A 160 -8.19 -5.36 12.95
CA PHE A 160 -9.54 -5.57 12.41
C PHE A 160 -10.12 -6.91 12.85
N TRP A 161 -9.33 -7.98 12.74
CA TRP A 161 -9.73 -9.31 13.17
C TRP A 161 -10.08 -9.38 14.66
N LEU A 162 -9.28 -8.73 15.52
CA LEU A 162 -9.57 -8.63 16.95
C LEU A 162 -10.84 -7.82 17.22
N TRP A 163 -11.10 -6.77 16.44
CA TRP A 163 -12.31 -5.95 16.58
C TRP A 163 -13.56 -6.73 16.19
N GLU A 164 -13.52 -7.49 15.10
CA GLU A 164 -14.64 -8.33 14.64
C GLU A 164 -14.89 -9.57 15.53
N GLY A 165 -14.15 -9.72 16.62
CA GLY A 165 -14.34 -10.81 17.59
C GLY A 165 -13.61 -12.09 17.23
N GLY A 166 -12.64 -12.03 16.32
CA GLY A 166 -11.79 -13.17 15.96
C GLY A 166 -12.51 -14.26 15.15
N ALA A 167 -13.70 -13.96 14.62
CA ALA A 167 -14.37 -14.87 13.71
C ALA A 167 -13.52 -14.96 12.44
N ALA A 168 -13.05 -16.17 12.11
CA ALA A 168 -12.52 -16.41 10.79
C ALA A 168 -13.69 -16.25 9.82
N THR A 169 -13.69 -15.18 9.02
CA THR A 169 -14.46 -15.15 7.79
C THR A 169 -13.95 -16.30 6.94
N GLN A 170 -14.66 -17.43 7.00
CA GLN A 170 -14.50 -18.48 6.01
C GLN A 170 -14.94 -17.83 4.70
N VAL A 171 -13.97 -17.37 3.91
CA VAL A 171 -14.21 -17.07 2.51
C VAL A 171 -14.70 -18.39 1.94
N GLU A 172 -16.01 -18.51 1.69
CA GLU A 172 -16.55 -19.66 1.00
C GLU A 172 -15.71 -19.83 -0.27
N GLU A 173 -15.11 -21.00 -0.40
CA GLU A 173 -14.29 -21.36 -1.54
C GLU A 173 -15.24 -21.53 -2.73
N THR A 174 -15.69 -20.42 -3.30
CA THR A 174 -16.42 -20.43 -4.55
C THR A 174 -15.41 -20.84 -5.61
N ALA A 175 -15.46 -22.13 -5.98
CA ALA A 175 -14.67 -22.75 -7.04
C ALA A 175 -15.06 -22.24 -8.44
N VAL A 176 -15.56 -21.00 -8.53
CA VAL A 176 -15.96 -20.38 -9.78
C VAL A 176 -14.73 -19.66 -10.32
N VAL A 177 -13.93 -20.39 -11.08
CA VAL A 177 -12.94 -19.76 -11.95
C VAL A 177 -13.72 -18.96 -13.00
N SER A 178 -13.60 -17.64 -12.97
CA SER A 178 -14.27 -16.77 -13.94
C SER A 178 -13.94 -17.19 -15.38
N ALA A 179 -14.95 -17.17 -16.25
CA ALA A 179 -14.79 -17.38 -17.70
C ALA A 179 -13.89 -16.31 -18.36
N HIS A 180 -13.58 -15.21 -17.66
CA HIS A 180 -12.86 -14.05 -18.17
C HIS A 180 -11.36 -14.05 -17.86
N LEU A 181 -10.75 -15.23 -17.67
CA LEU A 181 -9.30 -15.40 -17.49
C LEU A 181 -8.45 -14.74 -18.59
N TRP A 182 -9.01 -14.50 -19.78
CA TRP A 182 -8.36 -13.77 -20.86
C TRP A 182 -7.92 -12.36 -20.46
N MET A 183 -8.56 -11.74 -19.45
CA MET A 183 -8.16 -10.44 -18.90
C MET A 183 -6.71 -10.45 -18.38
N LEU A 184 -6.23 -11.59 -17.87
CA LEU A 184 -4.84 -11.76 -17.44
C LEU A 184 -3.84 -11.62 -18.59
N LEU A 185 -4.22 -12.05 -19.80
CA LEU A 185 -3.39 -11.93 -20.99
C LEU A 185 -3.21 -10.48 -21.44
N MET A 186 -4.12 -9.59 -21.03
CA MET A 186 -4.05 -8.15 -21.34
C MET A 186 -3.08 -7.39 -20.43
N LEU A 187 -2.61 -7.99 -19.33
CA LEU A 187 -1.75 -7.31 -18.35
C LEU A 187 -0.51 -6.63 -18.96
N PRO A 188 0.30 -7.29 -19.82
CA PRO A 188 1.47 -6.64 -20.39
C PRO A 188 1.11 -5.38 -21.19
N LEU A 189 0.02 -5.45 -21.97
CA LEU A 189 -0.47 -4.34 -22.77
C LEU A 189 -0.98 -3.19 -21.88
N LEU A 190 -1.76 -3.50 -20.85
CA LEU A 190 -2.34 -2.51 -19.93
C LEU A 190 -1.26 -1.80 -19.13
N ILE A 191 -0.23 -2.52 -18.65
CA ILE A 191 0.90 -1.92 -17.94
C ILE A 191 1.68 -0.97 -18.86
N VAL A 192 1.95 -1.38 -20.11
CA VAL A 192 2.62 -0.53 -21.10
C VAL A 192 1.79 0.72 -21.41
N LEU A 193 0.48 0.56 -21.60
CA LEU A 193 -0.43 1.66 -21.87
C LEU A 193 -0.52 2.63 -20.68
N GLY A 194 -0.66 2.11 -19.46
CA GLY A 194 -0.67 2.92 -18.24
C GLY A 194 0.62 3.72 -18.06
N ASN A 195 1.77 3.11 -18.35
CA ASN A 195 3.06 3.79 -18.33
C ASN A 195 3.15 4.90 -19.38
N ARG A 196 2.64 4.66 -20.61
CA ARG A 196 2.58 5.67 -21.70
C ARG A 196 1.68 6.86 -21.32
N LEU A 197 0.55 6.58 -20.68
CA LEU A 197 -0.39 7.59 -20.17
C LEU A 197 0.09 8.27 -18.88
N ARG A 198 1.26 7.88 -18.35
CA ARG A 198 1.84 8.40 -17.10
C ARG A 198 0.90 8.26 -15.91
N LEU A 199 0.13 7.17 -15.87
CA LEU A 199 -0.77 6.89 -14.77
C LEU A 199 0.01 6.68 -13.46
N PRO A 200 -0.48 7.22 -12.32
CA PRO A 200 0.08 6.91 -11.01
C PRO A 200 -0.07 5.41 -10.74
N SER A 201 1.03 4.73 -10.40
CA SER A 201 1.05 3.28 -10.19
C SER A 201 0.43 2.52 -11.36
N ALA A 202 0.93 2.76 -12.58
CA ALA A 202 0.42 2.20 -13.83
C ALA A 202 0.19 0.68 -13.79
N SER A 203 1.03 -0.06 -13.05
CA SER A 203 0.87 -1.51 -12.88
C SER A 203 -0.40 -1.93 -12.18
N LEU A 204 -0.98 -1.09 -11.31
CA LEU A 204 -2.25 -1.32 -10.63
C LEU A 204 -3.41 -0.60 -11.33
N LEU A 205 -3.21 0.68 -11.65
CA LEU A 205 -4.32 1.56 -12.05
C LEU A 205 -4.83 1.27 -13.46
N ALA A 206 -3.95 0.95 -14.42
CA ALA A 206 -4.41 0.64 -15.78
C ALA A 206 -5.25 -0.65 -15.82
N PRO A 207 -4.82 -1.77 -15.21
CA PRO A 207 -5.65 -2.97 -15.11
C PRO A 207 -6.95 -2.75 -14.33
N LEU A 208 -6.91 -1.96 -13.25
CA LEU A 208 -8.10 -1.61 -12.48
C LEU A 208 -9.12 -0.85 -13.32
N LEU A 209 -8.72 0.23 -14.01
CA LEU A 209 -9.63 1.00 -14.85
C LEU A 209 -10.19 0.16 -16.00
N PHE A 210 -9.37 -0.69 -16.60
CA PHE A 210 -9.81 -1.62 -17.65
C PHE A 210 -10.89 -2.57 -17.14
N ALA A 211 -10.65 -3.26 -16.02
CA ALA A 211 -11.62 -4.18 -15.43
C ALA A 211 -12.87 -3.45 -14.91
N ALA A 212 -12.72 -2.24 -14.36
CA ALA A 212 -13.83 -1.41 -13.90
C ALA A 212 -14.79 -1.03 -15.03
N VAL A 213 -14.27 -0.69 -16.22
CA VAL A 213 -15.11 -0.42 -17.39
C VAL A 213 -15.85 -1.68 -17.81
N LEU A 214 -15.16 -2.81 -17.95
CA LEU A 214 -15.81 -4.06 -18.38
C LEU A 214 -16.87 -4.53 -17.39
N SER A 215 -16.57 -4.50 -16.08
CA SER A 215 -17.49 -4.89 -15.02
C SER A 215 -18.66 -3.92 -14.89
N GLY A 216 -18.40 -2.61 -15.00
CA GLY A 216 -19.44 -1.59 -14.95
C GLY A 216 -20.45 -1.65 -16.10
N PHE A 217 -20.07 -2.23 -17.25
CA PHE A 217 -20.98 -2.52 -18.37
C PHE A 217 -21.47 -3.97 -18.40
N ASP A 218 -21.21 -4.75 -17.34
CA ASP A 218 -21.56 -6.18 -17.24
C ASP A 218 -21.00 -7.05 -18.39
N ILE A 219 -19.84 -6.65 -18.94
CA ILE A 219 -19.18 -7.32 -20.07
C ILE A 219 -18.27 -8.45 -19.58
N ALA A 220 -17.45 -8.19 -18.57
CA ALA A 220 -16.50 -9.16 -18.03
C ALA A 220 -16.04 -8.77 -16.61
N SER A 221 -15.87 -9.79 -15.77
CA SER A 221 -15.34 -9.66 -14.41
C SER A 221 -14.37 -10.80 -14.12
N LEU A 222 -13.24 -10.49 -13.47
CA LEU A 222 -12.25 -11.46 -13.03
C LEU A 222 -12.44 -11.78 -11.55
N GLN A 223 -12.77 -13.04 -11.27
CA GLN A 223 -12.73 -13.61 -9.93
C GLN A 223 -11.62 -14.66 -9.89
N LEU A 224 -10.76 -14.57 -8.87
CA LEU A 224 -9.73 -15.57 -8.62
C LEU A 224 -10.27 -16.61 -7.62
N PRO A 225 -9.98 -17.90 -7.84
CA PRO A 225 -10.20 -18.89 -6.80
C PRO A 225 -9.31 -18.59 -5.58
N GLY A 226 -9.67 -19.10 -4.40
CA GLY A 226 -8.97 -18.82 -3.14
C GLY A 226 -7.45 -19.08 -3.20
N TRP A 227 -7.02 -20.16 -3.87
CA TRP A 227 -5.59 -20.43 -4.09
C TRP A 227 -4.90 -19.36 -4.95
N GLY A 228 -5.60 -18.79 -5.94
CA GLY A 228 -5.07 -17.74 -6.81
C GLY A 228 -4.85 -16.44 -6.05
N LEU A 229 -5.79 -16.09 -5.16
CA LEU A 229 -5.62 -14.99 -4.21
C LEU A 229 -4.40 -15.24 -3.30
N ASN A 230 -4.28 -16.43 -2.72
CA ASN A 230 -3.13 -16.79 -1.86
C ASN A 230 -1.79 -16.70 -2.58
N VAL A 231 -1.71 -17.11 -3.86
CA VAL A 231 -0.49 -16.95 -4.68
C VAL A 231 -0.14 -15.47 -4.87
N MET A 232 -1.13 -14.62 -5.15
CA MET A 232 -0.92 -13.18 -5.28
C MET A 232 -0.42 -12.56 -3.97
N LEU A 233 -1.06 -12.88 -2.84
CA LEU A 233 -0.65 -12.44 -1.51
C LEU A 233 0.77 -12.88 -1.18
N TRP A 234 1.11 -14.12 -1.53
CA TRP A 234 2.41 -14.72 -1.28
C TRP A 234 3.54 -13.97 -1.98
N VAL A 235 3.36 -13.68 -3.28
CA VAL A 235 4.36 -12.96 -4.06
C VAL A 235 4.50 -11.52 -3.59
N LEU A 236 3.38 -10.83 -3.33
CA LEU A 236 3.40 -9.43 -2.90
C LEU A 236 3.97 -9.28 -1.48
N GLY A 237 3.61 -10.16 -0.55
CA GLY A 237 4.20 -10.24 0.78
C GLY A 237 5.71 -10.49 0.72
N SER A 238 6.15 -11.44 -0.10
CA SER A 238 7.59 -11.72 -0.30
C SER A 238 8.34 -10.51 -0.86
N ALA A 239 7.74 -9.80 -1.84
CA ALA A 239 8.33 -8.62 -2.43
C ALA A 239 8.51 -7.49 -1.39
N ILE A 240 7.51 -7.24 -0.54
CA ILE A 240 7.58 -6.23 0.52
C ILE A 240 8.68 -6.59 1.54
N GLY A 241 8.71 -7.83 2.02
CA GLY A 241 9.70 -8.30 3.01
C GLY A 241 11.15 -8.29 2.48
N SER A 242 11.34 -8.37 1.17
CA SER A 242 12.68 -8.41 0.55
C SER A 242 13.46 -7.09 0.57
N ARG A 243 12.81 -5.97 0.94
CA ARG A 243 13.35 -4.60 0.79
C ARG A 243 14.43 -4.18 1.79
N PHE A 244 14.68 -4.96 2.85
CA PHE A 244 15.47 -4.52 4.03
C PHE A 244 16.91 -5.06 4.05
N ARG A 245 17.46 -5.35 2.88
CA ARG A 245 18.82 -5.87 2.76
C ARG A 245 19.86 -4.83 3.21
N GLY A 246 20.73 -5.23 4.13
CA GLY A 246 21.94 -4.46 4.48
C GLY A 246 21.77 -3.40 5.58
N LEU A 247 20.64 -3.35 6.28
CA LEU A 247 20.50 -2.52 7.48
C LEU A 247 21.15 -3.22 8.68
N SER A 248 22.04 -2.53 9.40
CA SER A 248 22.59 -3.09 10.64
C SER A 248 21.48 -3.27 11.68
N ARG A 249 21.48 -4.39 12.42
CA ARG A 249 20.42 -4.75 13.39
C ARG A 249 20.11 -3.61 14.37
N ALA A 250 21.15 -2.92 14.86
CA ALA A 250 21.01 -1.77 15.75
C ALA A 250 20.33 -0.56 15.09
N ARG A 251 20.66 -0.27 13.82
CA ARG A 251 19.99 0.80 13.06
C ARG A 251 18.54 0.43 12.74
N LEU A 252 18.28 -0.83 12.39
CA LEU A 252 16.95 -1.32 12.09
C LEU A 252 16.01 -1.18 13.29
N GLY A 253 16.45 -1.57 14.50
CA GLY A 253 15.65 -1.42 15.72
C GLY A 253 15.27 0.03 16.02
N ARG A 254 16.21 0.96 15.87
CA ARG A 254 15.93 2.39 16.03
C ARG A 254 14.92 2.90 15.00
N TYR A 255 15.14 2.63 13.71
CA TYR A 255 14.22 3.05 12.66
C TYR A 255 12.83 2.42 12.80
N LEU A 256 12.75 1.17 13.28
CA LEU A 256 11.48 0.51 13.59
C LEU A 256 10.69 1.25 14.68
N LEU A 257 11.35 1.70 15.74
CA LEU A 257 10.71 2.50 16.79
C LEU A 257 10.28 3.87 16.26
N GLU A 258 11.18 4.58 15.57
CA GLU A 258 10.90 5.90 15.00
C GLU A 258 9.71 5.84 14.03
N ALA A 259 9.72 4.89 13.09
CA ALA A 259 8.64 4.69 12.14
C ALA A 259 7.38 4.12 12.79
N GLY A 260 7.52 3.30 13.83
CA GLY A 260 6.42 2.77 14.62
C GLY A 260 5.59 3.87 15.26
N VAL A 261 6.23 4.77 16.01
CA VAL A 261 5.54 5.90 16.63
C VAL A 261 4.96 6.84 15.58
N ALA A 262 5.70 7.15 14.51
CA ALA A 262 5.18 7.96 13.41
C ALA A 262 3.90 7.36 12.78
N THR A 263 3.90 6.05 12.57
CA THR A 263 2.77 5.30 12.00
C THR A 263 1.58 5.30 12.94
N LEU A 264 1.79 5.07 14.25
CA LEU A 264 0.73 5.14 15.25
C LEU A 264 0.12 6.54 15.37
N LEU A 265 0.96 7.59 15.35
CA LEU A 265 0.48 8.99 15.32
C LEU A 265 -0.37 9.26 14.07
N ALA A 266 0.11 8.83 12.91
CA ALA A 266 -0.64 8.99 11.67
C ALA A 266 -1.96 8.24 11.69
N LEU A 267 -1.97 6.97 12.10
CA LEU A 267 -3.17 6.15 12.26
C LEU A 267 -4.14 6.77 13.26
N GLY A 268 -3.65 7.24 14.41
CA GLY A 268 -4.48 7.88 15.44
C GLY A 268 -5.18 9.13 14.92
N VAL A 269 -4.44 10.02 14.23
CA VAL A 269 -5.03 11.21 13.59
C VAL A 269 -6.04 10.80 12.53
N LEU A 270 -5.66 9.90 11.63
CA LEU A 270 -6.51 9.47 10.52
C LEU A 270 -7.77 8.72 11.00
N ALA A 271 -7.71 8.05 12.14
CA ALA A 271 -8.86 7.42 12.78
C ALA A 271 -9.89 8.45 13.27
N LEU A 272 -9.47 9.64 13.73
CA LEU A 272 -10.39 10.72 14.08
C LEU A 272 -11.13 11.24 12.83
N PHE A 273 -10.43 11.37 11.71
CA PHE A 273 -11.05 11.76 10.44
C PHE A 273 -11.93 10.66 9.85
N ALA A 274 -11.57 9.39 10.02
CA ALA A 274 -12.40 8.26 9.63
C ALA A 274 -13.71 8.22 10.43
N GLU A 275 -13.64 8.50 11.75
CA GLU A 275 -14.82 8.64 12.59
C GLU A 275 -15.72 9.80 12.14
N ALA A 276 -15.12 10.92 11.73
CA ALA A 276 -15.88 12.04 11.17
C ALA A 276 -16.59 11.66 9.86
N ILE A 277 -15.90 10.95 8.96
CA ILE A 277 -16.49 10.41 7.72
C ILE A 277 -17.66 9.48 8.05
N HIS A 278 -17.48 8.56 9.00
CA HIS A 278 -18.53 7.64 9.43
C HIS A 278 -19.78 8.40 9.90
N ARG A 279 -19.62 9.39 10.77
CA ARG A 279 -20.76 10.13 11.36
C ARG A 279 -21.44 11.10 10.38
N LEU A 280 -20.67 11.74 9.51
CA LEU A 280 -21.18 12.79 8.63
C LEU A 280 -21.72 12.25 7.30
N ILE A 281 -21.19 11.12 6.83
CA ILE A 281 -21.44 10.58 5.48
C ILE A 281 -22.14 9.21 5.57
N GLY A 282 -22.09 8.54 6.73
CA GLY A 282 -22.74 7.24 6.93
C GLY A 282 -21.96 6.05 6.37
N VAL A 283 -20.71 6.25 5.94
CA VAL A 283 -19.83 5.17 5.50
C VAL A 283 -19.48 4.28 6.70
N PRO A 284 -19.46 2.93 6.56
CA PRO A 284 -19.03 2.04 7.63
C PRO A 284 -17.65 2.42 8.19
N ARG A 285 -17.47 2.25 9.50
CA ARG A 285 -16.30 2.76 10.23
C ARG A 285 -14.99 2.10 9.81
N ASP A 286 -15.05 0.80 9.60
CA ASP A 286 -14.01 -0.04 9.02
C ASP A 286 -13.60 0.40 7.61
N VAL A 287 -14.58 0.65 6.73
CA VAL A 287 -14.36 1.19 5.38
C VAL A 287 -13.66 2.54 5.44
N ALA A 288 -14.14 3.46 6.29
CA ALA A 288 -13.55 4.78 6.45
C ALA A 288 -12.12 4.72 7.03
N LEU A 289 -11.88 3.87 8.03
CA LEU A 289 -10.57 3.69 8.65
C LEU A 289 -9.56 3.14 7.65
N LEU A 290 -9.94 2.10 6.90
CA LEU A 290 -9.07 1.49 5.92
C LEU A 290 -8.76 2.45 4.77
N ALA A 291 -9.75 3.21 4.28
CA ALA A 291 -9.59 4.18 3.22
C ALA A 291 -8.65 5.35 3.59
N LEU A 292 -8.63 5.74 4.87
CA LEU A 292 -7.77 6.81 5.35
C LEU A 292 -6.38 6.30 5.75
N ALA A 293 -6.24 5.01 6.05
CA ALA A 293 -5.00 4.43 6.53
C ALA A 293 -3.77 4.81 5.66
N PRO A 294 -2.62 5.10 6.28
CA PRO A 294 -1.44 5.49 5.54
C PRO A 294 -0.71 4.25 5.01
N GLY A 295 -1.23 3.63 3.95
CA GLY A 295 -0.57 2.54 3.21
C GLY A 295 -0.28 2.85 1.75
N GLY A 296 0.27 1.87 1.02
CA GLY A 296 0.32 1.88 -0.44
C GLY A 296 -1.01 1.41 -1.04
N ILE A 297 -1.34 1.88 -2.24
CA ILE A 297 -2.65 1.62 -2.86
C ILE A 297 -2.89 0.11 -3.02
N GLY A 298 -1.89 -0.64 -3.53
CA GLY A 298 -2.02 -2.08 -3.72
C GLY A 298 -2.16 -2.83 -2.39
N GLU A 299 -1.37 -2.48 -1.39
CA GLU A 299 -1.40 -3.13 -0.08
C GLU A 299 -2.73 -2.91 0.64
N MET A 300 -3.31 -1.71 0.56
CA MET A 300 -4.59 -1.39 1.21
C MET A 300 -5.78 -1.96 0.43
N ALA A 301 -5.68 -2.05 -0.88
CA ALA A 301 -6.72 -2.68 -1.69
C ALA A 301 -6.75 -4.21 -1.49
N ILE A 302 -5.59 -4.85 -1.30
CA ILE A 302 -5.53 -6.24 -0.83
C ILE A 302 -6.24 -6.40 0.50
N LEU A 303 -5.93 -5.51 1.45
CA LEU A 303 -6.52 -5.56 2.78
C LEU A 303 -8.05 -5.38 2.72
N ALA A 304 -8.54 -4.51 1.84
CA ALA A 304 -9.95 -4.30 1.63
C ALA A 304 -10.64 -5.57 1.10
N VAL A 305 -10.10 -6.16 0.03
CA VAL A 305 -10.64 -7.42 -0.54
C VAL A 305 -10.63 -8.55 0.46
N ALA A 306 -9.55 -8.70 1.24
CA ALA A 306 -9.41 -9.81 2.16
C ALA A 306 -10.24 -9.68 3.44
N LEU A 307 -10.62 -8.47 3.83
CA LEU A 307 -11.50 -8.18 4.96
C LEU A 307 -12.96 -7.97 4.53
N ASP A 308 -13.29 -8.19 3.25
CA ASP A 308 -14.61 -7.90 2.67
C ASP A 308 -15.09 -6.45 2.90
N ILE A 309 -14.13 -5.52 2.93
CA ILE A 309 -14.35 -4.08 3.05
C ILE A 309 -14.42 -3.49 1.65
N ASP A 310 -15.36 -2.57 1.39
CA ASP A 310 -15.58 -1.91 0.10
C ASP A 310 -14.24 -1.47 -0.57
N PRO A 311 -13.75 -2.24 -1.55
CA PRO A 311 -12.42 -2.03 -2.11
C PRO A 311 -12.39 -0.82 -3.04
N VAL A 312 -13.55 -0.38 -3.54
CA VAL A 312 -13.67 0.73 -4.48
C VAL A 312 -13.61 2.05 -3.73
N PHE A 313 -14.32 2.17 -2.61
CA PHE A 313 -14.20 3.33 -1.73
C PHE A 313 -12.75 3.50 -1.24
N VAL A 314 -12.12 2.42 -0.79
CA VAL A 314 -10.71 2.40 -0.38
C VAL A 314 -9.81 2.84 -1.55
N ALA A 315 -9.87 2.15 -2.69
CA ALA A 315 -9.02 2.46 -3.85
C ALA A 315 -9.18 3.91 -4.32
N PHE A 316 -10.41 4.44 -4.36
CA PHE A 316 -10.69 5.83 -4.71
C PHE A 316 -9.97 6.82 -3.79
N HIS A 317 -10.11 6.68 -2.47
CA HIS A 317 -9.49 7.57 -1.48
C HIS A 317 -7.97 7.49 -1.54
N HIS A 318 -7.42 6.29 -1.69
CA HIS A 318 -5.97 6.09 -1.84
C HIS A 318 -5.41 6.72 -3.12
N LEU A 319 -6.14 6.61 -4.24
CA LEU A 319 -5.77 7.23 -5.50
C LEU A 319 -5.85 8.75 -5.42
N LEU A 320 -6.95 9.28 -4.89
CA LEU A 320 -7.16 10.71 -4.69
C LEU A 320 -6.01 11.32 -3.87
N ARG A 321 -5.67 10.70 -2.74
CA ARG A 321 -4.54 11.13 -1.90
C ARG A 321 -3.24 11.13 -2.68
N MET A 322 -2.95 10.08 -3.44
CA MET A 322 -1.70 9.97 -4.20
C MET A 322 -1.61 11.05 -5.28
N VAL A 323 -2.68 11.29 -6.04
CA VAL A 323 -2.75 12.34 -7.05
C VAL A 323 -2.61 13.72 -6.41
N ALA A 324 -3.37 13.99 -5.35
CA ALA A 324 -3.29 15.26 -4.64
C ALA A 324 -1.86 15.51 -4.12
N LEU A 325 -1.23 14.53 -3.48
CA LEU A 325 0.16 14.67 -3.02
C LEU A 325 1.14 14.93 -4.16
N MET A 326 0.96 14.32 -5.33
CA MET A 326 1.81 14.59 -6.50
C MET A 326 1.60 16.01 -7.07
N VAL A 327 0.36 16.48 -7.14
CA VAL A 327 0.02 17.83 -7.61
C VAL A 327 0.53 18.89 -6.63
N PHE A 328 0.40 18.66 -5.33
CA PHE A 328 0.83 19.58 -4.29
C PHE A 328 2.32 19.48 -3.94
N ALA A 329 3.01 18.39 -4.31
CA ALA A 329 4.44 18.19 -4.05
C ALA A 329 5.35 19.37 -4.40
N PRO A 330 5.26 20.02 -5.60
CA PRO A 330 6.12 21.15 -5.93
C PRO A 330 5.88 22.38 -5.05
N PHE A 331 4.65 22.58 -4.55
CA PHE A 331 4.33 23.69 -3.65
C PHE A 331 5.00 23.50 -2.29
N TRP A 332 4.93 22.28 -1.76
CA TRP A 332 5.62 21.92 -0.51
C TRP A 332 7.14 22.00 -0.65
N ALA A 333 7.70 21.55 -1.78
CA ALA A 333 9.12 21.67 -2.06
C ALA A 333 9.59 23.13 -1.97
N ARG A 334 8.87 24.07 -2.61
CA ARG A 334 9.19 25.51 -2.57
C ARG A 334 9.10 26.08 -1.16
N TYR A 335 8.10 25.67 -0.39
CA TYR A 335 7.92 26.11 1.00
C TYR A 335 9.02 25.59 1.95
N LEU A 336 9.43 24.33 1.79
CA LEU A 336 10.47 23.73 2.62
C LEU A 336 11.85 24.30 2.31
N ILE A 337 12.16 24.51 1.02
CA ILE A 337 13.42 25.15 0.58
C ILE A 337 13.48 26.60 1.08
N SER A 338 12.38 27.36 1.03
CA SER A 338 12.37 28.76 1.49
C SER A 338 12.52 28.93 3.00
N ARG A 339 12.14 27.91 3.79
CA ARG A 339 12.33 27.89 5.26
C ARG A 339 13.57 27.15 5.73
N GLY A 340 14.32 26.53 4.83
CA GLY A 340 15.46 25.70 5.20
C GLY A 340 16.51 25.59 4.09
N VAL A 341 17.25 26.67 3.84
CA VAL A 341 18.74 26.70 3.76
C VAL A 341 19.23 28.15 3.98
N PRO A 342 19.64 28.55 5.19
CA PRO A 342 20.73 29.52 5.35
C PRO A 342 22.05 28.74 5.21
N GLY A 343 22.70 28.82 4.04
CA GLY A 343 24.03 28.22 3.82
C GLY A 343 24.14 27.29 2.61
N SER A 344 23.95 27.82 1.40
CA SER A 344 24.65 27.33 0.21
C SER A 344 24.76 28.48 -0.80
N ARG A 345 25.63 29.44 -0.47
CA ARG A 345 26.38 30.24 -1.43
C ARG A 345 27.84 30.09 -1.06
#